data_AF-A0ABD2N8G8-F1
#
_entry.id   AF-A0ABD2N8G8-F1
#
_cell.length_a   1.000
_cell.length_b   1.000
_cell.length_c   1.000
_cell.angle_alpha   90.00
_cell.angle_beta   90.00
_cell.angle_gamma   90.00
#
_symmetry.space_group_name_H-M   'P 1'
#
loop_
_entity.id
_entity.type
_entity.pdbx_description
1 polymer ?
#
loop_
_entity_poly.entity_id
_entity_poly.type
_entity_poly.pdbx_seq_one_letter_code
_entity_poly.pdbx_strand_id
1 'polypeptide(L)'
;AYAPSDDESVGRKQEFYGELEEILTGIGQNREIIMLGDFYARTGWQLNSKVMGPRGEDQVNDNSQRLIHLCEYSLKEATQEAIRILEAKL
;
A
#
# COMPACT_ATOMS: atom_id res chain seq x y z
N ALA A 1 -6.33 7.27 7.76
CA ALA A 1 -7.38 7.08 6.74
C ALA A 1 -8.46 6.16 7.29
N TYR A 2 -9.70 6.27 6.80
CA TYR A 2 -10.80 5.38 7.18
C TYR A 2 -11.52 4.96 5.91
N ALA A 3 -11.21 3.77 5.40
CA ALA A 3 -11.74 3.30 4.12
C ALA A 3 -13.22 2.88 4.27
N PRO A 4 -13.98 2.92 3.16
CA PRO A 4 -15.33 2.38 3.17
C PRO A 4 -15.36 0.88 3.48
N SER A 5 -16.41 0.43 4.16
CA SER A 5 -16.63 -0.97 4.50
C SER A 5 -16.88 -1.84 3.26
N ASP A 6 -16.85 -3.17 3.42
CA ASP A 6 -16.96 -4.09 2.29
C ASP A 6 -18.31 -4.06 1.57
N ASP A 7 -19.37 -3.72 2.29
CA ASP A 7 -20.74 -3.59 1.79
C ASP A 7 -21.00 -2.26 1.04
N GLU A 8 -20.07 -1.32 1.12
CA GLU A 8 -20.18 -0.05 0.40
C GLU A 8 -19.98 -0.23 -1.11
N SER A 9 -20.56 0.69 -1.89
CA SER A 9 -20.48 0.65 -3.35
C SER A 9 -19.03 0.67 -3.87
N VAL A 10 -18.80 -0.07 -4.96
CA VAL A 10 -17.51 -0.09 -5.68
C VAL A 10 -17.06 1.33 -6.06
N GLY A 11 -18.00 2.18 -6.48
CA GLY A 11 -17.73 3.57 -6.85
C GLY A 11 -17.14 4.38 -5.70
N ARG A 12 -17.70 4.25 -4.49
CA ARG A 12 -17.20 4.96 -3.30
C ARG A 12 -15.87 4.42 -2.79
N LYS A 13 -15.61 3.11 -2.92
CA LYS A 13 -14.28 2.55 -2.70
C LYS A 13 -13.27 3.10 -3.71
N GLN A 14 -13.65 3.16 -4.99
CA GLN A 14 -12.78 3.68 -6.05
C GLN A 14 -12.45 5.16 -5.85
N GLU A 15 -13.44 5.98 -5.47
CA GLU A 15 -13.25 7.39 -5.11
C GLU A 15 -12.24 7.52 -3.97
N PHE A 16 -12.44 6.80 -2.85
CA PHE A 16 -11.53 6.85 -1.72
C PHE A 16 -10.08 6.49 -2.07
N TYR A 17 -9.86 5.37 -2.78
CA TYR A 17 -8.50 4.95 -3.14
C TYR A 17 -7.88 5.85 -4.22
N GLY A 18 -8.69 6.43 -5.10
CA GLY A 18 -8.23 7.41 -6.09
C GLY A 18 -7.77 8.72 -5.46
N GLU A 19 -8.55 9.27 -4.53
CA GLU A 19 -8.14 10.46 -3.75
C GLU A 19 -6.86 10.20 -2.95
N LEU A 20 -6.76 9.00 -2.35
CA LEU A 20 -5.56 8.62 -1.61
C LEU A 20 -4.33 8.52 -2.53
N GLU A 21 -4.47 7.94 -3.72
CA GLU A 21 -3.41 7.89 -4.72
C GLU A 21 -2.97 9.28 -5.18
N GLU A 22 -3.91 10.21 -5.39
CA GLU A 22 -3.61 11.59 -5.76
C GLU A 22 -2.80 12.30 -4.66
N ILE A 23 -3.21 12.15 -3.40
CA ILE A 23 -2.48 12.71 -2.24
C ILE A 23 -1.05 12.16 -2.18
N LEU A 24 -0.89 10.83 -2.27
CA LEU A 24 0.43 10.20 -2.22
C LEU A 24 1.33 10.64 -3.38
N THR A 25 0.76 10.75 -4.59
CA THR A 25 1.47 11.25 -5.77
C THR A 25 1.91 12.71 -5.58
N GLY A 26 1.07 13.54 -4.99
CA GLY A 26 1.37 14.94 -4.69
C GLY A 26 2.49 15.15 -3.66
N ILE A 27 2.66 14.23 -2.71
CA ILE A 27 3.78 14.26 -1.75
C ILE A 27 5.12 13.97 -2.44
N GLY A 28 5.12 13.15 -3.49
CA GLY A 28 6.29 12.73 -4.24
C GLY A 28 7.11 11.63 -3.56
N GLN A 29 8.13 11.14 -4.26
CA GLN A 29 8.86 9.91 -3.90
C GLN A 29 10.08 10.13 -2.99
N ASN A 30 10.45 11.38 -2.70
CA ASN A 30 11.67 11.71 -1.96
C ASN A 30 11.48 11.71 -0.43
N ARG A 31 10.36 11.19 0.06
CA ARG A 31 10.00 11.19 1.48
C ARG A 31 9.46 9.81 1.85
N GLU A 32 9.80 9.36 3.04
CA GLU A 32 9.14 8.21 3.63
C GLU A 32 7.73 8.60 4.07
N ILE A 33 6.75 7.77 3.70
CA ILE A 33 5.34 7.99 4.03
C ILE A 33 4.89 6.85 4.95
N ILE A 34 4.37 7.23 6.12
CA ILE A 34 3.70 6.31 7.02
C ILE A 34 2.21 6.63 6.98
N MET A 35 1.41 5.68 6.50
CA MET A 35 -0.05 5.79 6.52
C MET A 35 -0.61 5.04 7.73
N LEU A 36 -1.41 5.73 8.53
CA LEU A 36 -2.11 5.14 9.67
C LEU A 36 -3.62 5.29 9.48
N GLY A 37 -4.37 4.23 9.77
CA GLY A 37 -5.80 4.23 9.52
C GLY A 37 -6.41 2.84 9.56
N ASP A 38 -7.74 2.82 9.58
CA ASP A 38 -8.50 1.61 9.31
C ASP A 38 -8.82 1.58 7.80
N PHE A 39 -8.13 0.71 7.07
CA PHE A 39 -8.35 0.56 5.63
C PHE A 39 -9.42 -0.48 5.31
N TYR A 40 -10.09 -1.04 6.33
CA TYR A 40 -11.07 -2.10 6.18
C TYR A 40 -10.58 -3.21 5.23
N ALA A 41 -9.28 -3.51 5.29
CA ALA A 41 -8.56 -4.32 4.31
C ALA A 41 -8.02 -5.57 5.01
N ARG A 42 -8.51 -6.73 4.58
CA ARG A 42 -8.00 -8.03 5.03
C ARG A 42 -6.97 -8.48 4.01
N THR A 43 -5.72 -8.13 4.22
CA THR A 43 -4.66 -8.28 3.20
C THR A 43 -4.12 -9.68 3.04
N GLY A 44 -4.37 -10.52 4.03
CA GLY A 44 -3.88 -11.88 4.09
C GLY A 44 -2.36 -11.97 4.11
N TRP A 45 -1.81 -12.97 3.43
CA TRP A 45 -0.37 -13.23 3.44
C TRP A 45 0.14 -13.68 2.08
N GLN A 46 1.42 -13.40 1.82
CA GLN A 46 2.08 -13.82 0.59
C GLN A 46 3.55 -14.11 0.84
N LEU A 47 4.02 -15.27 0.38
CA LEU A 47 5.44 -15.57 0.33
C LEU A 47 6.09 -14.80 -0.82
N ASN A 48 7.29 -14.26 -0.59
CA ASN A 48 8.10 -13.57 -1.60
C ASN A 48 7.44 -12.32 -2.23
N SER A 49 6.65 -11.57 -1.47
CA SER A 49 6.08 -10.29 -1.92
C SER A 49 6.95 -9.11 -1.46
N LYS A 50 6.99 -8.04 -2.28
CA LYS A 50 7.64 -6.77 -1.91
C LYS A 50 6.79 -5.92 -0.98
N VAL A 51 5.49 -6.18 -0.94
CA VAL A 51 4.50 -5.41 -0.17
C VAL A 51 3.97 -6.21 1.02
N MET A 52 3.75 -7.50 0.79
CA MET A 52 3.10 -8.40 1.75
C MET A 52 4.11 -9.32 2.44
N GLY A 53 3.85 -9.60 3.72
CA GLY A 53 4.63 -10.55 4.51
C GLY A 53 4.09 -11.97 4.45
N PRO A 54 4.84 -12.96 4.95
CA PRO A 54 4.48 -14.37 4.91
C PRO A 54 3.45 -14.79 5.98
N ARG A 55 2.88 -13.84 6.74
CA ARG A 55 1.90 -14.10 7.81
C ARG A 55 0.74 -13.13 7.69
N GLY A 56 -0.47 -13.61 7.97
CA GLY A 56 -1.70 -12.85 7.83
C GLY A 56 -2.91 -13.77 7.84
N GLU A 57 -4.09 -13.19 7.64
CA GLU A 57 -5.36 -13.94 7.62
C GLU A 57 -5.54 -14.73 6.30
N ASP A 58 -6.34 -15.78 6.32
CA ASP A 58 -6.64 -16.52 5.07
C ASP A 58 -7.72 -15.84 4.22
N GLN A 59 -8.55 -15.00 4.84
CA GLN A 59 -9.62 -14.29 4.15
C GLN A 59 -9.10 -12.96 3.63
N VAL A 60 -9.38 -12.68 2.35
CA VAL A 60 -9.04 -11.43 1.69
C VAL A 60 -10.29 -10.73 1.15
N ASN A 61 -10.22 -9.41 0.96
CA ASN A 61 -11.35 -8.62 0.48
C ASN A 61 -10.97 -7.58 -0.59
N ASP A 62 -11.96 -6.91 -1.19
CA ASP A 62 -11.74 -5.94 -2.28
C ASP A 62 -10.80 -4.79 -1.85
N ASN A 63 -10.99 -4.27 -0.63
CA ASN A 63 -10.15 -3.22 -0.07
C ASN A 63 -8.68 -3.65 0.04
N SER A 64 -8.40 -4.92 0.34
CA SER A 64 -7.01 -5.41 0.34
C SER A 64 -6.34 -5.35 -1.02
N GLN A 65 -7.04 -5.70 -2.09
CA GLN A 65 -6.48 -5.67 -3.44
C GLN A 65 -6.14 -4.23 -3.84
N ARG A 66 -7.05 -3.29 -3.54
CA ARG A 66 -6.83 -1.85 -3.78
C ARG A 66 -5.66 -1.30 -2.98
N LEU A 67 -5.57 -1.65 -1.70
CA LEU A 67 -4.49 -1.21 -0.82
C LEU A 67 -3.13 -1.78 -1.26
N ILE A 68 -3.06 -3.06 -1.59
CA ILE A 68 -1.83 -3.69 -2.08
C ILE A 68 -1.41 -3.04 -3.40
N HIS A 69 -2.34 -2.82 -4.33
CA HIS A 69 -2.06 -2.14 -5.60
C HIS A 69 -1.51 -0.72 -5.40
N LEU A 70 -2.13 0.04 -4.49
CA LEU A 70 -1.67 1.37 -4.12
C LEU A 70 -0.23 1.33 -3.58
N CYS A 71 0.06 0.37 -2.70
CA CYS A 71 1.41 0.18 -2.15
C CYS A 71 2.41 -0.25 -3.23
N GLU A 72 2.06 -1.19 -4.11
CA GLU A 72 2.93 -1.62 -5.22
C GLU A 72 3.28 -0.46 -6.15
N TYR A 73 2.31 0.40 -6.44
CA TYR A 73 2.50 1.56 -7.31
C TYR A 73 3.23 2.71 -6.61
N SER A 74 3.01 2.88 -5.30
CA SER A 74 3.72 3.86 -4.47
C SER A 74 5.14 3.43 -4.13
N LEU A 75 5.44 2.12 -4.14
CA LEU A 75 6.76 1.53 -3.96
C LEU A 75 7.59 1.55 -5.25
N LYS A 76 7.45 2.59 -6.08
CA LYS A 76 8.35 2.81 -7.23
C LYS A 76 9.76 3.08 -6.73
N GLU A 77 10.47 1.97 -6.58
CA GLU A 77 11.87 1.79 -6.23
C GLU A 77 12.36 2.66 -5.07
N ALA A 78 12.52 2.04 -3.89
CA ALA A 78 13.77 2.28 -3.18
C ALA A 78 14.87 1.96 -4.19
N THR A 79 15.36 3.00 -4.87
CA THR A 79 16.29 2.89 -5.98
C THR A 79 17.42 1.96 -5.54
N GLN A 80 17.89 1.10 -6.45
CA GLN A 80 19.06 0.26 -6.22
C GLN A 80 20.22 1.05 -5.59
N GLU A 81 20.29 2.36 -5.86
CA GLU A 81 21.18 3.34 -5.26
C GLU A 81 21.05 3.47 -3.73
N ALA A 82 19.84 3.51 -3.16
CA ALA A 82 19.64 3.59 -1.71
C ALA A 82 20.15 2.33 -0.99
N ILE A 83 19.94 1.15 -1.59
CA ILE A 83 20.48 -0.13 -1.08
C ILE A 83 22.01 -0.13 -1.19
N ARG A 84 22.56 0.31 -2.32
CA ARG A 84 24.01 0.38 -2.55
C ARG A 84 24.70 1.35 -1.57
N ILE A 85 24.07 2.47 -1.25
CA ILE A 85 24.58 3.45 -0.28
C ILE A 85 24.57 2.89 1.15
N LEU A 86 23.58 2.06 1.49
CA LEU A 86 23.51 1.37 2.79
C LEU A 86 24.57 0.26 2.88
N GLU A 87 24.75 -0.53 1.82
CA GLU A 87 25.76 -1.58 1.76
C GLU A 87 27.20 -1.04 1.76
N ALA A 88 27.44 0.12 1.15
CA ALA A 88 28.77 0.78 1.16
C ALA A 88 29.12 1.46 2.50
N LYS A 89 28.18 1.52 3.46
CA LYS A 89 28.37 2.09 4.80
C LYS A 89 28.53 1.04 5.90
N LEU A 90 28.49 -0.24 5.54
CA LEU A 90 28.83 -1.40 6.38
C LEU A 90 30.23 -1.91 6.00
#